data_AF-A0A534RZ96-F1
#
_entry.id   AF-A0A534RZ96-F1
#
_cell.length_a   1.000
_cell.length_b   1.000
_cell.length_c   1.000
_cell.angle_alpha   90.00
_cell.angle_beta   90.00
_cell.angle_gamma   90.00
#
_symmetry.space_group_name_H-M   'P 1'
#
loop_
_entity.id
_entity.type
_entity.pdbx_description
1 polymer ?
#
loop_
_entity_poly.entity_id
_entity_poly.type
_entity_poly.pdbx_seq_one_letter_code
_entity_poly.pdbx_strand_id
1 'polypeptide(L)'
;MTSLVDRKERVRRAYEGLARGDGQALLDLFAPDVVYTVIGTSAYSGVFRGRTAVRERLFRPLVAALATPLAIEVQSLTAEDDRVVAQLK
;
A
#
# COMPACT_ATOMS: atom_id res chain seq x y z
N MET A 1 15.29 9.75 15.04
CA MET A 1 13.88 9.86 14.57
C MET A 1 13.90 10.18 13.09
N THR A 2 13.18 9.46 12.23
CA THR A 2 13.02 9.87 10.82
C THR A 2 12.24 11.19 10.77
N SER A 3 12.47 12.07 9.78
CA SER A 3 11.68 13.30 9.64
C SER A 3 10.29 13.02 9.03
N LEU A 4 9.35 13.96 9.13
CA LEU A 4 8.05 13.85 8.45
C LEU A 4 8.20 13.84 6.92
N VAL A 5 9.18 14.58 6.39
CA VAL A 5 9.50 14.60 4.96
C VAL A 5 9.93 13.22 4.48
N ASP A 6 10.84 12.58 5.22
CA ASP A 6 11.33 11.24 4.90
C ASP A 6 10.20 10.18 4.96
N ARG A 7 9.29 10.29 5.93
CA ARG A 7 8.13 9.40 6.02
C ARG A 7 7.24 9.49 4.78
N LYS A 8 6.91 10.72 4.35
CA LYS A 8 6.14 10.94 3.11
C LYS A 8 6.87 10.37 1.90
N GLU A 9 8.17 10.59 1.81
CA GLU A 9 8.97 10.14 0.68
C GLU A 9 9.04 8.61 0.57
N ARG A 10 9.14 7.89 1.71
CA ARG A 10 9.04 6.42 1.70
C ARG A 10 7.69 5.93 1.17
N VAL A 11 6.59 6.56 1.59
CA VAL A 11 5.25 6.21 1.11
C VAL A 11 5.08 6.52 -0.37
N ARG A 12 5.57 7.68 -0.82
CA ARG A 12 5.58 8.06 -2.24
C ARG A 12 6.27 7.01 -3.09
N ARG A 13 7.52 6.67 -2.76
CA ARG A 13 8.32 5.69 -3.52
C ARG A 13 7.65 4.33 -3.60
N ALA A 14 7.01 3.89 -2.51
CA ALA A 14 6.29 2.62 -2.47
C ALA A 14 5.12 2.60 -3.48
N TYR A 15 4.28 3.63 -3.50
CA TYR A 15 3.14 3.70 -4.43
C TYR A 15 3.56 4.00 -5.88
N GLU A 16 4.58 4.81 -6.10
CA GLU A 16 5.13 5.04 -7.44
C GLU A 16 5.81 3.78 -8.00
N GLY A 17 6.45 2.97 -7.15
CA GLY A 17 6.94 1.65 -7.53
C GLY A 17 5.80 0.75 -7.96
N LEU A 18 4.74 0.66 -7.15
CA LEU A 18 3.55 -0.12 -7.48
C LEU A 18 2.91 0.32 -8.80
N ALA A 19 2.79 1.63 -9.06
CA ALA A 19 2.26 2.18 -10.30
C ALA A 19 3.07 1.75 -11.55
N ARG A 20 4.35 1.43 -11.38
CA ARG A 20 5.23 0.90 -12.44
C ARG A 20 5.25 -0.64 -12.51
N GLY A 21 4.41 -1.31 -11.72
CA GLY A 21 4.36 -2.78 -11.64
C GLY A 21 5.33 -3.39 -10.62
N ASP A 22 6.07 -2.58 -9.87
CA ASP A 22 6.92 -3.05 -8.79
C ASP A 22 6.11 -3.19 -7.49
N GLY A 23 5.42 -4.32 -7.37
CA GLY A 23 4.69 -4.67 -6.15
C GLY A 23 5.59 -4.91 -4.93
N GLN A 24 6.88 -5.17 -5.14
CA GLN A 24 7.83 -5.40 -4.05
C GLN A 24 8.10 -4.09 -3.30
N ALA A 25 8.17 -2.96 -4.00
CA ALA A 25 8.33 -1.63 -3.39
C ALA A 25 7.25 -1.32 -2.33
N LEU A 26 5.99 -1.75 -2.56
CA LEU A 26 4.93 -1.60 -1.57
C LEU A 26 5.08 -2.58 -0.40
N LEU A 27 5.46 -3.82 -0.66
CA LEU A 27 5.66 -4.82 0.39
C LEU A 27 6.82 -4.47 1.32
N ASP A 28 7.87 -3.83 0.81
CA ASP A 28 9.04 -3.38 1.58
C ASP A 28 8.73 -2.19 2.51
N LEU A 29 7.67 -1.42 2.20
CA LEU A 29 7.17 -0.39 3.10
C LEU A 29 6.57 -0.98 4.38
N PHE A 30 6.03 -2.20 4.32
CA PHE A 30 5.33 -2.81 5.43
C PHE A 30 6.29 -3.45 6.45
N ALA A 31 5.99 -3.25 7.74
CA ALA A 31 6.62 -4.02 8.81
C ALA A 31 6.22 -5.51 8.72
N PRO A 32 7.05 -6.45 9.20
CA PRO A 32 6.73 -7.89 9.23
C PRO A 32 5.34 -8.22 9.77
N ASP A 33 4.91 -7.49 10.79
CA ASP A 33 3.68 -7.62 11.57
C ASP A 33 2.58 -6.62 11.17
N VAL A 34 2.66 -6.02 9.97
CA VAL A 34 1.68 -5.04 9.48
C VAL A 34 0.23 -5.52 9.65
N VAL A 35 -0.65 -4.61 10.05
CA VAL A 35 -2.10 -4.80 10.00
C VAL A 35 -2.66 -3.95 8.87
N TYR A 36 -3.11 -4.60 7.79
CA TYR A 36 -3.68 -3.93 6.62
C TYR A 36 -5.20 -4.14 6.61
N THR A 37 -5.95 -3.04 6.59
CA THR A 37 -7.41 -3.07 6.61
C THR A 37 -7.97 -2.55 5.29
N VAL A 38 -8.82 -3.34 4.65
CA VAL A 38 -9.63 -2.93 3.49
C VAL A 38 -11.07 -2.81 3.96
N ILE A 39 -11.61 -1.59 3.94
CA ILE A 39 -12.98 -1.30 4.38
C ILE A 39 -14.03 -1.86 3.41
N GLY A 40 -15.31 -1.81 3.79
CA GLY A 40 -16.45 -2.24 2.98
C GLY A 40 -16.79 -3.73 3.11
N THR A 41 -17.48 -4.27 2.12
CA THR A 41 -18.04 -5.64 2.12
C THR A 41 -17.75 -6.42 0.82
N SER A 42 -16.68 -6.05 0.11
CA SER A 42 -16.24 -6.73 -1.12
C SER A 42 -15.52 -8.05 -0.80
N ALA A 43 -15.26 -8.86 -1.83
CA ALA A 43 -14.42 -10.06 -1.71
C ALA A 43 -12.99 -9.77 -1.20
N TYR A 44 -12.54 -8.51 -1.28
CA TYR A 44 -11.22 -8.07 -0.82
C TYR A 44 -11.26 -7.34 0.53
N SER A 45 -12.46 -7.09 1.08
CA SER A 45 -12.61 -6.39 2.37
C SER A 45 -12.20 -7.29 3.53
N GLY A 46 -11.58 -6.72 4.55
CA GLY A 46 -11.12 -7.46 5.71
C GLY A 46 -9.86 -6.90 6.36
N VAL A 47 -9.37 -7.61 7.38
CA VAL A 47 -8.15 -7.27 8.12
C VAL A 47 -7.12 -8.37 7.91
N PHE A 48 -5.97 -8.01 7.33
CA PHE A 48 -4.87 -8.90 7.01
C PHE A 48 -3.70 -8.60 7.95
N ARG A 49 -3.21 -9.63 8.64
CA ARG A 49 -2.12 -9.51 9.63
C ARG A 49 -0.86 -10.18 9.12
N GLY A 50 0.22 -9.41 9.04
CA GLY A 50 1.53 -9.79 8.55
C GLY A 50 1.68 -9.66 7.03
N ARG A 51 2.92 -9.37 6.58
CA ARG A 51 3.23 -9.15 5.15
C ARG A 51 2.80 -10.30 4.25
N THR A 52 2.96 -11.53 4.70
CA THR A 52 2.55 -12.73 3.94
C THR A 52 1.04 -12.74 3.70
N ALA A 53 0.23 -12.41 4.70
CA ALA A 53 -1.22 -12.37 4.53
C ALA A 53 -1.63 -11.25 3.56
N VAL A 54 -1.01 -10.07 3.67
CA VAL A 54 -1.25 -8.94 2.77
C VAL A 54 -0.91 -9.31 1.32
N ARG A 55 0.22 -9.97 1.08
CA ARG A 55 0.61 -10.40 -0.27
C ARG A 55 -0.30 -11.49 -0.82
N GLU A 56 -0.42 -12.61 -0.12
CA GLU A 56 -1.05 -13.82 -0.66
C GLU A 56 -2.57 -13.76 -0.67
N ARG A 57 -3.19 -13.11 0.32
CA ARG A 57 -4.65 -13.11 0.47
C ARG A 57 -5.33 -11.85 -0.05
N LEU A 58 -4.59 -10.75 -0.24
CA LEU A 58 -5.14 -9.50 -0.77
C LEU A 58 -4.56 -9.17 -2.15
N PHE A 59 -3.26 -8.84 -2.25
CA PHE A 59 -2.73 -8.29 -3.50
C PHE A 59 -2.63 -9.32 -4.64
N ARG A 60 -2.19 -10.55 -4.35
CA ARG A 60 -2.08 -11.61 -5.37
C ARG A 60 -3.41 -11.92 -6.06
N PRO A 61 -4.52 -12.22 -5.36
CA PRO A 61 -5.81 -12.46 -6.01
C PRO A 61 -6.37 -11.19 -6.67
N LEU A 62 -6.16 -10.01 -6.08
CA LEU A 62 -6.61 -8.75 -6.69
C LEU A 62 -5.96 -8.53 -8.05
N VAL A 63 -4.62 -8.59 -8.13
CA VAL A 63 -3.88 -8.39 -9.38
C VAL A 63 -4.25 -9.44 -10.43
N ALA A 64 -4.44 -10.70 -10.03
CA ALA A 64 -4.86 -11.75 -10.94
C ALA A 64 -6.27 -11.54 -11.53
N ALA A 65 -7.12 -10.78 -10.86
CA ALA A 65 -8.49 -10.49 -11.30
C ALA A 65 -8.59 -9.24 -12.19
N LEU A 66 -7.54 -8.42 -12.28
CA LEU A 66 -7.55 -7.20 -13.08
C LEU A 66 -7.28 -7.50 -14.56
N ALA A 67 -8.10 -6.94 -15.45
CA ALA A 67 -7.89 -7.02 -16.90
C ALA A 67 -6.73 -6.15 -17.40
N THR A 68 -6.38 -5.11 -16.64
CA THR A 68 -5.27 -4.19 -16.92
C THR A 68 -4.43 -4.01 -15.66
N PRO A 69 -3.16 -3.60 -15.78
CA PRO A 69 -2.36 -3.24 -14.61
C PRO A 69 -3.06 -2.20 -13.73
N LEU A 70 -2.76 -2.24 -12.44
CA LEU A 70 -3.28 -1.30 -11.47
C LEU A 70 -2.73 0.10 -11.76
N ALA A 71 -3.59 1.01 -12.19
CA ALA A 71 -3.24 2.42 -12.37
C ALA A 71 -3.40 3.13 -11.03
N ILE A 72 -2.29 3.62 -10.47
CA ILE A 72 -2.27 4.41 -9.23
C ILE A 72 -1.45 5.67 -9.49
N GLU A 73 -2.01 6.81 -9.09
CA GLU A 73 -1.28 8.08 -9.06
C GLU A 73 -1.38 8.69 -7.65
N VAL A 74 -0.24 9.07 -7.06
CA VAL A 74 -0.23 9.78 -5.76
C VAL A 74 -0.62 11.24 -5.99
N GLN A 75 -1.81 11.62 -5.55
CA GLN A 75 -2.31 12.99 -5.67
C GLN A 75 -1.79 13.89 -4.56
N SER A 76 -1.81 13.40 -3.32
CA SER A 76 -1.37 14.17 -2.15
C SER A 76 -0.85 13.27 -1.03
N LEU A 77 0.05 13.83 -0.23
CA LEU A 77 0.62 13.18 0.95
C LEU A 77 0.69 14.16 2.11
N THR A 78 -0.01 13.83 3.19
CA THR A 78 0.05 14.55 4.47
C THR A 78 0.72 13.66 5.50
N ALA A 79 1.57 14.23 6.36
CA ALA A 79 2.19 13.51 7.45
C ALA A 79 2.14 14.33 8.73
N GLU A 80 1.73 13.68 9.80
CA GLU A 80 1.59 14.24 11.14
C GLU A 80 1.95 13.15 12.15
N ASP A 81 2.80 13.48 13.12
CA ASP A 81 3.35 12.54 14.10
C ASP A 81 3.93 11.26 13.47
N ASP A 82 3.25 10.13 13.67
CA ASP A 82 3.59 8.80 13.16
C ASP A 82 2.75 8.37 11.94
N ARG A 83 1.82 9.22 11.48
CA ARG A 83 0.86 8.90 10.42
C ARG A 83 1.24 9.57 9.10
N VAL A 84 1.02 8.84 8.01
CA VAL A 84 1.04 9.35 6.64
C VAL A 84 -0.27 8.98 5.97
N VAL A 85 -0.94 9.96 5.39
CA VAL A 85 -2.16 9.78 4.60
C VAL A 85 -1.84 10.05 3.14
N ALA A 86 -2.16 9.09 2.28
CA ALA A 86 -2.01 9.18 0.84
C ALA A 86 -3.39 9.22 0.17
N GLN A 87 -3.59 10.22 -0.68
CA GLN A 87 -4.71 10.24 -1.62
C GLN A 87 -4.22 9.71 -2.97
N LEU A 88 -4.94 8.72 -3.50
CA LEU A 88 -4.58 8.04 -4.74
C LEU A 88 -5.71 8.21 -5.78
N LYS A 89 -5.35 8.23 -7.07
CA LYS A 89 -6.27 8.19 -8.20
C LYS A 89 -6.28 6.82 -8.86
#